data_AF-V7F821-F1
#
_entry.id   AF-V7F821-F1
#
_cell.length_a   1.000
_cell.length_b   1.000
_cell.length_c   1.000
_cell.angle_alpha   90.00
_cell.angle_beta   90.00
_cell.angle_gamma   90.00
#
_symmetry.space_group_name_H-M   'P 1'
#
loop_
_entity.id
_entity.type
_entity.pdbx_description
1 polymer ?
#
loop_
_entity_poly.entity_id
_entity_poly.type
_entity_poly.pdbx_seq_one_letter_code
_entity_poly.pdbx_strand_id
1 'polypeptide(L)' 'MLTYIRLLDASAEGTDWREVARIVLHIDPEQEPDRAFRAWATHLARARWITRKRNELRQLHDEWWG' A
#
# COMPACT_ATOMS: atom_id res chain seq x y z
N MET A 1 6.88 10.68 -1.03
CA MET A 1 6.81 9.39 -0.29
C MET A 1 5.39 8.96 0.05
N LEU A 2 4.47 9.84 0.47
CA LEU A 2 3.08 9.46 0.80
C LEU A 2 2.24 9.00 -0.42
N THR A 3 2.50 9.59 -1.60
CA THR A 3 1.78 9.27 -2.85
C THR A 3 2.01 7.82 -3.30
N TYR A 4 3.27 7.38 -3.23
CA TYR A 4 3.68 6.02 -3.55
C TYR A 4 3.00 4.97 -2.65
N ILE A 5 2.91 5.26 -1.35
CA ILE A 5 2.31 4.36 -0.37
C ILE A 5 0.79 4.23 -0.59
N ARG A 6 0.09 5.32 -0.90
CA ARG A 6 -1.36 5.27 -1.19
C ARG A 6 -1.68 4.53 -2.48
N LEU A 7 -0.84 4.71 -3.50
CA LEU A 7 -0.98 3.97 -4.76
C LEU A 7 -0.93 2.47 -4.53
N LEU A 8 -0.09 2.02 -3.59
CA LEU A 8 0.14 0.60 -3.30
C LEU A 8 -1.04 -0.05 -2.56
N ASP A 9 -1.71 0.68 -1.66
CA ASP A 9 -2.96 0.22 -1.03
C ASP A 9 -4.07 0.10 -2.08
N ALA A 10 -4.24 1.14 -2.90
CA ALA A 10 -5.27 1.20 -3.93
C ALA A 10 -5.06 0.17 -5.05
N SER A 11 -3.81 -0.07 -5.45
CA SER A 11 -3.51 -1.09 -6.46
C SER A 11 -3.64 -2.50 -5.90
N ALA A 12 -3.42 -2.73 -4.60
CA ALA A 12 -3.57 -4.06 -4.00
C ALA A 12 -5.04 -4.51 -3.87
N GLU A 13 -6.01 -3.61 -3.97
CA GLU A 13 -7.43 -3.98 -4.03
C GLU A 13 -7.77 -4.59 -5.40
N GLY A 14 -7.93 -5.91 -5.44
CA GLY A 14 -8.37 -6.64 -6.64
C GLY A 14 -7.29 -6.98 -7.66
N THR A 15 -6.03 -6.59 -7.44
CA THR A 15 -4.90 -6.87 -8.35
C THR A 15 -4.00 -7.95 -7.79
N ASP A 16 -3.43 -8.80 -8.66
CA ASP A 16 -2.40 -9.77 -8.26
C ASP A 16 -1.17 -9.02 -7.69
N TRP A 17 -0.68 -9.48 -6.54
CA TRP A 17 0.53 -8.95 -5.92
C TRP A 17 1.73 -8.95 -6.85
N ARG A 18 1.79 -9.88 -7.82
CA ARG A 18 2.84 -9.95 -8.85
C ARG A 18 2.86 -8.73 -9.75
N GLU A 19 1.68 -8.28 -10.17
CA GLU A 19 1.55 -7.11 -11.02
C GLU A 19 1.91 -5.84 -10.25
N VAL A 20 1.49 -5.75 -8.98
CA VAL A 20 1.90 -4.66 -8.08
C VAL A 20 3.41 -4.67 -7.84
N ALA A 21 4.03 -5.82 -7.61
CA ALA A 21 5.47 -5.93 -7.41
C ALA A 21 6.25 -5.48 -8.67
N ARG A 22 5.77 -5.86 -9.86
CA ARG A 22 6.42 -5.48 -11.13
C ARG A 22 6.24 -4.00 -11.46
N ILE A 23 5.03 -3.47 -11.34
CA ILE A 23 4.70 -2.11 -11.78
C ILE A 23 5.08 -1.08 -10.74
N VAL A 24 4.82 -1.34 -9.46
CA VAL A 24 5.00 -0.36 -8.38
C VAL A 24 6.37 -0.52 -7.70
N LEU A 25 6.79 -1.75 -7.41
CA LEU A 25 8.07 -1.98 -6.73
C LEU A 25 9.25 -2.17 -7.69
N HIS A 26 8.97 -2.32 -8.99
CA HIS A 26 9.96 -2.64 -10.02
C HIS A 26 10.80 -3.89 -9.69
N ILE A 27 10.16 -4.90 -9.09
CA ILE A 27 10.77 -6.22 -8.85
C ILE A 27 10.03 -7.24 -9.71
N ASP A 28 10.76 -8.03 -10.50
CA ASP A 28 10.15 -9.07 -11.33
C ASP A 28 9.83 -10.32 -10.47
N PRO A 29 8.55 -10.63 -10.24
CA PRO A 29 8.16 -11.79 -9.44
C PRO A 29 8.46 -13.13 -10.11
N GLU A 30 8.73 -13.17 -11.42
CA GLU A 30 9.11 -14.42 -12.09
C GLU A 30 10.60 -14.74 -11.91
N GLN A 31 11.44 -13.70 -11.79
CA GLN A 31 12.88 -13.86 -11.56
C GLN A 31 13.23 -13.93 -10.08
N GLU A 32 12.54 -13.17 -9.23
CA GLU A 32 12.81 -13.08 -7.79
C GLU A 32 11.52 -13.16 -6.94
N PRO A 33 10.78 -14.28 -6.99
CA PRO A 33 9.43 -14.39 -6.41
C PRO A 33 9.38 -14.08 -4.91
N ASP A 34 10.31 -14.63 -4.14
CA ASP A 34 10.38 -14.43 -2.70
C ASP A 34 10.69 -12.98 -2.31
N ARG A 35 11.60 -12.34 -3.05
CA ARG A 35 11.97 -10.93 -2.82
C ARG A 35 10.80 -10.02 -3.17
N ALA A 36 10.16 -10.27 -4.31
CA ALA A 36 8.99 -9.53 -4.78
C ALA A 36 7.84 -9.61 -3.78
N PHE A 37 7.51 -10.82 -3.30
CA PHE A 37 6.43 -11.03 -2.34
C PHE A 37 6.71 -10.35 -1.00
N ARG A 38 7.91 -10.52 -0.43
CA ARG A 38 8.28 -9.88 0.84
C ARG A 38 8.24 -8.35 0.77
N ALA A 39 8.71 -7.79 -0.35
CA ALA A 39 8.66 -6.35 -0.57
C ALA A 39 7.21 -5.87 -0.67
N TRP A 40 6.36 -6.54 -1.44
CA TRP A 40 4.92 -6.23 -1.54
C TRP A 40 4.23 -6.27 -0.19
N ALA A 41 4.37 -7.36 0.57
CA ALA A 41 3.72 -7.53 1.86
C ALA A 41 4.14 -6.43 2.87
N THR A 42 5.43 -6.10 2.90
CA THR A 42 5.96 -5.06 3.79
C THR A 42 5.41 -3.67 3.46
N HIS A 43 5.34 -3.34 2.16
CA HIS A 43 4.83 -2.04 1.73
C HIS A 43 3.32 -1.94 1.91
N LEU A 44 2.56 -3.01 1.63
CA LEU A 44 1.11 -3.04 1.82
C LEU A 44 0.75 -2.87 3.31
N ALA A 45 1.47 -3.54 4.22
CA ALA A 45 1.25 -3.37 5.66
C ALA A 45 1.45 -1.91 6.11
N ARG A 46 2.50 -1.24 5.61
CA ARG A 46 2.74 0.19 5.87
C ARG A 46 1.64 1.08 5.26
N ALA A 47 1.20 0.76 4.05
CA ALA A 47 0.15 1.51 3.37
C ALA A 47 -1.16 1.48 4.15
N ARG A 48 -1.59 0.29 4.57
CA ARG A 48 -2.78 0.10 5.40
C ARG A 48 -2.67 0.79 6.76
N TRP A 49 -1.48 0.82 7.37
CA TRP A 49 -1.28 1.55 8.63
C TRP A 49 -1.46 3.06 8.45
N ILE A 50 -0.86 3.64 7.41
CA ILE A 50 -0.98 5.08 7.10
C ILE A 50 -2.42 5.44 6.73
N THR A 51 -3.09 4.63 5.90
CA THR A 51 -4.48 4.84 5.49
C THR A 51 -5.43 4.84 6.69
N ARG A 52 -5.32 3.84 7.57
CA ARG A 52 -6.15 3.76 8.79
C ARG A 52 -5.93 4.94 9.72
N LYS A 53 -4.67 5.28 10.03
CA LYS A 53 -4.35 6.43 10.89
C LYS A 53 -4.88 7.75 10.34
N ARG A 54 -4.82 7.94 9.03
CA ARG A 54 -5.40 9.11 8.37
C ARG A 54 -6.92 9.16 8.49
N ASN A 55 -7.60 8.03 8.30
CA ASN A 55 -9.06 7.98 8.39
C ASN A 55 -9.52 8.27 9.83
N GLU A 56 -8.83 7.73 10.84
CA GLU A 56 -9.05 8.06 12.26
C GLU A 56 -8.90 9.57 12.52
N LEU A 57 -7.82 10.19 12.02
CA LEU A 57 -7.60 11.64 12.17
C LEU A 57 -8.66 12.48 11.46
N ARG A 58 -9.13 12.07 10.29
CA ARG A 58 -10.22 12.77 9.57
C ARG A 58 -11.53 12.68 10.33
N GLN A 59 -11.88 11.49 10.84
CA GLN A 59 -13.09 11.32 11.62
C GLN A 59 -13.08 12.18 12.89
N LEU A 60 -11.96 12.22 13.62
CA LEU A 60 -11.81 13.11 14.77
C LEU A 60 -11.90 14.59 14.38
N HIS A 61 -11.36 14.99 13.23
CA HIS A 61 -11.50 16.37 12.78
C HIS A 61 -12.95 16.71 12.44
N ASP A 62 -13.66 15.84 11.73
CA ASP A 62 -15.06 16.06 11.33
C ASP A 62 -16.01 16.01 12.54
N GLU A 63 -15.69 15.24 13.59
CA GLU A 63 -16.46 15.18 14.84
C GLU A 63 -16.26 16.40 15.76
N TRP A 64 -15.08 17.06 15.70
CA TRP A 64 -14.71 18.14 16.64
C TRP A 64 -14.67 19.54 16.00
N TRP A 65 -14.57 19.63 14.67
CA TRP A 65 -14.51 20.88 13.90
C TRP A 65 -15.59 20.97 12.80
N GLY A 66 -16.54 20.04 12.76
CA GLY A 66 -17.70 20.00 11.86
C GLY A 66 -18.96 20.66 12.40
#